data_AF-A0A4D4KV54-F1
#
_entry.id   AF-A0A4D4KV54-F1
#
_cell.length_a   1.000
_cell.length_b   1.000
_cell.length_c   1.000
_cell.angle_alpha   90.00
_cell.angle_beta   90.00
_cell.angle_gamma   90.00
#
_symmetry.space_group_name_H-M   'P 1'
#
loop_
_entity.id
_entity.type
_entity.pdbx_description
1 polymer ?
#
loop_
_entity_poly.entity_id
_entity_poly.type
_entity_poly.pdbx_seq_one_letter_code
_entity_poly.pdbx_strand_id
1 'polypeptide(L)'
;MTRVGRVERTTKETSVVVEIDLDGTGQVDVSTGVGFYDHMLDQLGRHGLFDLTVKTEGDLHIDTHHTIEDTALALGAAFKQALGDKVGIYRFGNCTVPLDESLAQVTVDLSGRPYLVHTEPENIAPMIGTYDTTMTRHILESFVAQAQIALHVHVPYGRNAHHIVECQFKALARALRYASERDPAPPGSSPPRRGPLTVSVARAAAGPQTTLDPRFRRAGGEANEVAVSVARAAAGPQTTLDPRFRRAGGEANEVAA
;
A
#
# COMPACT_ATOMS: atom_id res chain seq x y z
N MET A 1 -24.12 -3.51 7.77
CA MET A 1 -23.83 -2.20 8.38
C MET A 1 -22.39 -1.90 8.06
N THR A 2 -22.12 -0.77 7.41
CA THR A 2 -20.78 -0.29 7.08
C THR A 2 -20.08 0.20 8.33
N ARG A 3 -18.76 0.09 8.36
CA ARG A 3 -17.91 0.44 9.50
C ARG A 3 -17.25 1.78 9.22
N VAL A 4 -17.98 2.84 9.58
CA VAL A 4 -17.60 4.23 9.32
C VAL A 4 -17.22 4.93 10.61
N GLY A 5 -16.15 5.72 10.58
CA GLY A 5 -15.76 6.61 11.67
C GLY A 5 -15.53 8.01 11.13
N ARG A 6 -15.93 9.03 11.89
CA ARG A 6 -15.78 10.44 11.51
C ARG A 6 -15.31 11.27 12.69
N VAL A 7 -14.26 12.06 12.47
CA VAL A 7 -13.68 12.94 13.46
C VAL A 7 -13.55 14.34 12.88
N GLU A 8 -14.00 15.32 13.64
CA GLU A 8 -13.77 16.74 13.40
C GLU A 8 -12.99 17.28 14.60
N ARG A 9 -11.87 17.95 14.34
CA ARG A 9 -10.97 18.49 15.37
C ARG A 9 -10.54 19.89 14.96
N THR A 10 -10.52 20.82 15.90
CA THR A 10 -10.07 22.19 15.65
C THR A 10 -9.23 22.68 16.83
N THR A 11 -8.08 23.26 16.53
CA THR A 11 -7.18 23.94 17.45
C THR A 11 -6.93 25.37 16.97
N LYS A 12 -5.94 26.05 17.55
CA LYS A 12 -5.46 27.35 17.02
C LYS A 12 -4.56 27.19 15.79
N GLU A 13 -4.03 25.99 15.58
CA GLU A 13 -3.05 25.68 14.53
C GLU A 13 -3.73 25.04 13.31
N THR A 14 -4.74 24.17 13.55
CA THR A 14 -5.37 23.40 12.48
C THR A 14 -6.89 23.24 12.65
N SER A 15 -7.59 23.02 11.54
CA SER A 15 -8.95 22.48 11.47
C SER A 15 -8.94 21.24 10.57
N VAL A 16 -9.37 20.10 11.13
CA VAL A 16 -9.23 18.78 10.51
C VAL A 16 -10.58 18.07 10.51
N VAL A 17 -10.95 17.52 9.36
CA VAL A 17 -12.09 16.61 9.17
C VAL A 17 -11.56 15.33 8.54
N VAL A 18 -11.82 14.19 9.19
CA VAL A 18 -11.52 12.87 8.64
C VAL A 18 -12.76 11.98 8.72
N GLU A 19 -13.07 11.29 7.62
CA GLU A 19 -14.04 10.22 7.56
C GLU A 19 -13.44 9.00 6.87
N ILE A 20 -13.66 7.83 7.43
CA ILE A 20 -13.14 6.57 6.89
C ILE A 20 -14.21 5.47 6.95
N ASP A 21 -14.45 4.78 5.84
CA ASP A 21 -15.21 3.52 5.76
C ASP A 21 -14.24 2.34 5.58
N LEU A 22 -14.21 1.43 6.55
CA LEU A 22 -13.38 0.23 6.51
C LEU A 22 -13.92 -0.84 5.54
N ASP A 23 -15.19 -0.75 5.15
CA ASP A 23 -15.86 -1.65 4.21
C ASP A 23 -16.02 -1.00 2.82
N GLY A 24 -15.18 0.00 2.51
CA GLY A 24 -15.23 0.80 1.29
C GLY A 24 -14.69 0.12 0.03
N THR A 25 -14.46 0.95 -0.98
CA THR A 25 -13.98 0.57 -2.32
C THR A 25 -12.62 1.16 -2.68
N GLY A 26 -12.06 2.01 -1.82
CA GLY A 26 -10.80 2.72 -2.05
C GLY A 26 -10.99 4.08 -2.73
N GLN A 27 -12.17 4.69 -2.62
CA GLN A 27 -12.41 6.07 -3.06
C GLN A 27 -11.75 7.03 -2.09
N VAL A 28 -10.95 7.96 -2.60
CA VAL A 28 -10.20 8.89 -1.76
C VAL A 28 -10.46 10.33 -2.19
N ASP A 29 -10.78 11.18 -1.21
CA ASP A 29 -10.90 12.62 -1.35
C ASP A 29 -10.09 13.31 -0.23
N VAL A 30 -8.84 13.65 -0.54
CA VAL A 30 -7.86 14.17 0.43
C VAL A 30 -7.39 15.56 0.01
N SER A 31 -7.34 16.48 0.97
CA SER A 31 -6.74 17.81 0.82
C SER A 31 -6.23 18.29 2.17
N THR A 32 -4.93 18.14 2.41
CA THR A 32 -4.25 18.64 3.62
C THR A 32 -3.45 19.93 3.37
N GLY A 33 -3.24 20.28 2.11
CA GLY A 33 -2.31 21.34 1.71
C GLY A 33 -0.85 20.90 1.65
N VAL A 34 -0.54 19.65 2.03
CA VAL A 34 0.80 19.04 1.89
C VAL A 34 0.74 17.95 0.83
N GLY A 35 1.09 18.29 -0.42
CA GLY A 35 0.84 17.41 -1.58
C GLY A 35 1.45 16.00 -1.50
N PHE A 36 2.62 15.84 -0.89
CA PHE A 36 3.20 14.50 -0.70
C PHE A 36 2.43 13.68 0.35
N TYR A 37 1.92 14.32 1.41
CA TYR A 37 1.11 13.64 2.40
C TYR A 37 -0.28 13.29 1.86
N ASP A 38 -0.86 14.15 1.02
CA ASP A 38 -2.09 13.86 0.26
C ASP A 38 -1.92 12.58 -0.58
N HIS A 39 -0.78 12.46 -1.28
CA HIS A 39 -0.43 11.26 -2.03
C HIS A 39 -0.30 10.02 -1.14
N MET A 40 0.30 10.14 0.05
CA MET A 40 0.40 9.01 1.01
C MET A 40 -0.96 8.55 1.54
N LEU A 41 -1.87 9.49 1.82
CA LEU A 41 -3.25 9.17 2.23
C LEU A 41 -4.05 8.55 1.08
N ASP A 42 -3.82 8.95 -0.17
CA ASP A 42 -4.35 8.27 -1.36
C ASP A 42 -3.86 6.81 -1.45
N GLN A 43 -2.57 6.56 -1.20
CA GLN A 43 -2.04 5.19 -1.14
C GLN A 43 -2.70 4.38 -0.01
N LEU A 44 -2.93 5.00 1.16
CA LEU A 44 -3.58 4.37 2.29
C LEU A 44 -5.01 3.93 1.95
N GLY A 45 -5.83 4.82 1.41
CA GLY A 45 -7.21 4.51 1.03
C GLY A 45 -7.28 3.47 -0.08
N ARG A 46 -6.56 3.66 -1.18
CA ARG A 46 -6.61 2.75 -2.35
C ARG A 46 -6.13 1.33 -2.04
N HIS A 47 -5.02 1.19 -1.34
CA HIS A 47 -4.47 -0.14 -1.05
C HIS A 47 -5.17 -0.83 0.12
N GLY A 48 -5.79 -0.04 1.01
CA GLY A 48 -6.66 -0.53 2.08
C GLY A 48 -8.07 -0.89 1.62
N LEU A 49 -8.49 -0.41 0.44
CA LEU A 49 -9.91 -0.32 0.04
C LEU A 49 -10.75 0.44 1.07
N PHE A 50 -10.15 1.45 1.70
CA PHE A 50 -10.89 2.34 2.59
C PHE A 50 -11.40 3.51 1.77
N ASP A 51 -12.70 3.79 1.89
CA ASP A 51 -13.20 5.07 1.39
C ASP A 51 -12.78 6.14 2.41
N LEU A 52 -12.00 7.12 1.96
CA LEU A 52 -11.28 8.03 2.85
C LEU A 52 -11.49 9.48 2.41
N THR A 53 -12.08 10.29 3.30
CA THR A 53 -12.16 11.74 3.15
C THR A 53 -11.29 12.41 4.20
N VAL A 54 -10.38 13.30 3.78
CA VAL A 54 -9.54 14.09 4.67
C VAL A 54 -9.53 15.53 4.18
N LYS A 55 -9.93 16.47 5.05
CA LYS A 55 -9.84 17.91 4.79
C LYS A 55 -9.12 18.55 5.97
N THR A 56 -7.97 19.17 5.70
CA THR A 56 -7.21 19.88 6.71
C THR A 56 -6.87 21.29 6.23
N GLU A 57 -7.16 22.27 7.07
CA GLU A 57 -6.62 23.62 6.98
C GLU A 57 -5.65 23.80 8.15
N GLY A 58 -4.43 24.23 7.87
CA GLY A 58 -3.40 24.37 8.90
C GLY A 58 -2.45 25.53 8.64
N ASP A 59 -1.57 25.75 9.61
CA ASP A 59 -0.59 26.85 9.68
C ASP A 59 0.67 26.62 8.84
N LEU A 60 0.50 26.22 7.57
CA LEU A 60 1.59 25.87 6.63
C LEU A 60 2.63 26.97 6.38
N HIS A 61 2.39 28.19 6.84
CA HIS A 61 3.34 29.31 6.79
C HIS A 61 4.41 29.22 7.89
N ILE A 62 4.20 28.41 8.93
CA ILE A 62 5.17 28.07 9.96
C ILE A 62 6.00 26.88 9.45
N ASP A 63 5.37 25.72 9.32
CA ASP A 63 5.88 24.51 8.68
C ASP A 63 4.73 23.51 8.42
N THR A 64 5.04 22.27 8.02
CA THR A 64 4.04 21.22 7.78
C THR A 64 3.67 20.40 9.04
N HIS A 65 4.33 20.64 10.18
CA HIS A 65 4.33 19.73 11.33
C HIS A 65 2.93 19.56 11.91
N HIS A 66 2.31 20.65 12.37
CA HIS A 66 0.99 20.59 13.02
C HIS A 66 -0.08 20.05 12.07
N THR A 67 -0.03 20.47 10.79
CA THR A 67 -0.96 20.00 9.76
C THR A 67 -0.90 18.48 9.59
N ILE A 68 0.30 17.91 9.48
CA ILE A 68 0.50 16.47 9.31
C ILE A 68 0.13 15.70 10.58
N GLU A 69 0.62 16.15 11.73
CA GLU A 69 0.38 15.50 13.03
C GLU A 69 -1.10 15.44 13.37
N ASP A 70 -1.79 16.58 13.32
CA ASP A 70 -3.20 16.67 13.70
C ASP A 70 -4.11 15.89 12.75
N THR A 71 -3.75 15.83 11.47
CA THR A 71 -4.40 14.95 10.49
C THR A 71 -4.22 13.47 10.86
N ALA A 72 -3.00 13.07 11.25
CA ALA A 72 -2.72 11.69 11.65
C ALA A 72 -3.46 11.31 12.95
N LEU A 73 -3.56 12.24 13.92
CA LEU A 73 -4.35 12.06 15.14
C LEU A 73 -5.84 11.85 14.81
N ALA A 74 -6.42 12.71 13.98
CA ALA A 74 -7.83 12.60 13.57
C ALA A 74 -8.11 11.29 12.80
N LEU A 75 -7.20 10.90 11.90
CA LEU A 75 -7.28 9.65 11.17
C LEU A 75 -7.24 8.42 12.09
N GLY A 76 -6.33 8.40 13.06
CA GLY A 76 -6.27 7.31 14.05
C GLY A 76 -7.56 7.22 14.88
N ALA A 77 -8.11 8.36 15.29
CA ALA A 77 -9.36 8.41 16.05
C ALA A 77 -10.56 7.95 15.21
N ALA A 78 -10.66 8.37 13.94
CA ALA A 78 -11.71 7.95 13.01
C ALA A 78 -11.60 6.43 12.74
N PHE A 79 -10.39 5.91 12.51
CA PHE A 79 -10.16 4.48 12.35
C PHE A 79 -10.60 3.67 13.58
N LYS A 80 -10.29 4.15 14.80
CA LYS A 80 -10.74 3.52 16.05
C LYS A 80 -12.26 3.51 16.18
N GLN A 81 -12.94 4.61 15.83
CA GLN A 81 -14.40 4.66 15.83
C GLN A 81 -14.99 3.64 14.86
N ALA A 82 -14.45 3.57 13.63
CA ALA A 82 -14.90 2.67 12.59
C ALA A 82 -14.73 1.19 12.98
N LEU A 83 -13.67 0.86 13.71
CA LEU A 83 -13.41 -0.50 14.22
C LEU A 83 -14.44 -0.99 15.24
N GLY A 84 -15.11 -0.08 15.97
CA GLY A 84 -16.08 -0.43 16.99
C GLY A 84 -15.52 -1.33 18.11
N ASP A 85 -16.24 -2.40 18.44
CA ASP A 85 -15.89 -3.36 19.50
C ASP A 85 -14.82 -4.39 19.09
N LYS A 86 -14.42 -4.38 17.80
CA LYS A 86 -13.41 -5.27 17.22
C LYS A 86 -13.80 -6.76 17.29
N VAL A 87 -15.09 -7.07 17.42
CA VAL A 87 -15.59 -8.45 17.43
C VAL A 87 -15.72 -8.97 16.00
N GLY A 88 -15.26 -10.21 15.77
CA GLY A 88 -15.43 -10.90 14.49
C GLY A 88 -14.54 -10.38 13.37
N ILE A 89 -13.40 -9.76 13.69
CA ILE A 89 -12.35 -9.39 12.72
C ILE A 89 -11.12 -10.27 12.92
N TYR A 90 -10.25 -10.34 11.91
CA TYR A 90 -8.99 -11.09 12.01
C TYR A 90 -8.04 -10.58 13.10
N ARG A 91 -8.15 -9.29 13.45
CA ARG A 91 -7.36 -8.56 14.47
C ARG A 91 -5.88 -8.38 14.13
N PHE A 92 -5.24 -9.40 13.57
CA PHE A 92 -3.85 -9.38 13.16
C PHE A 92 -3.75 -9.26 11.64
N GLY A 93 -2.84 -8.42 11.17
CA GLY A 93 -2.55 -8.27 9.75
C GLY A 93 -1.07 -8.06 9.53
N ASN A 94 -0.57 -8.55 8.40
CA ASN A 94 0.81 -8.31 8.00
C ASN A 94 0.89 -8.15 6.47
N CYS A 95 1.79 -7.29 6.01
CA CYS A 95 2.06 -7.14 4.59
C CYS A 95 3.52 -6.77 4.35
N THR A 96 4.07 -7.23 3.23
CA THR A 96 5.38 -6.81 2.73
C THR A 96 5.20 -6.28 1.32
N VAL A 97 5.60 -5.03 1.08
CA VAL A 97 5.38 -4.34 -0.19
C VAL A 97 6.69 -3.76 -0.69
N PRO A 98 7.13 -4.12 -1.92
CA PRO A 98 8.23 -3.45 -2.58
C PRO A 98 7.74 -2.19 -3.30
N LEU A 99 8.67 -1.24 -3.50
CA LEU A 99 8.56 -0.19 -4.50
C LEU A 99 9.95 0.06 -5.06
N ASP A 100 10.16 -0.38 -6.30
CA ASP A 100 11.46 -0.44 -6.95
C ASP A 100 12.54 -1.05 -6.06
N GLU A 101 13.55 -0.27 -5.65
CA GLU A 101 14.66 -0.74 -4.81
C GLU A 101 14.34 -0.79 -3.32
N SER A 102 13.16 -0.33 -2.91
CA SER A 102 12.75 -0.24 -1.50
C SER A 102 11.79 -1.36 -1.11
N LEU A 103 11.83 -1.78 0.15
CA LEU A 103 10.93 -2.79 0.72
C LEU A 103 10.43 -2.35 2.09
N ALA A 104 9.12 -2.42 2.34
CA ALA A 104 8.55 -2.23 3.67
C ALA A 104 7.81 -3.49 4.14
N GLN A 105 7.97 -3.81 5.42
CA GLN A 105 7.26 -4.86 6.13
C GLN A 105 6.46 -4.24 7.25
N VAL A 106 5.14 -4.44 7.25
CA VAL A 106 4.24 -3.92 8.27
C VAL A 106 3.47 -5.06 8.92
N THR A 107 3.40 -5.05 10.25
CA THR A 107 2.59 -5.97 11.05
C THR A 107 1.76 -5.17 12.05
N VAL A 108 0.48 -5.50 12.18
CA VAL A 108 -0.46 -4.80 13.05
C VAL A 108 -1.23 -5.79 13.94
N ASP A 109 -1.43 -5.41 15.19
CA ASP A 109 -2.41 -6.00 16.12
C ASP A 109 -3.39 -4.90 16.52
N LEU A 110 -4.68 -5.08 16.23
CA LEU A 110 -5.76 -4.16 16.61
C LEU A 110 -6.09 -4.26 18.12
N SER A 111 -5.05 -4.14 18.93
CA SER A 111 -4.93 -4.65 20.29
C SER A 111 -5.67 -3.86 21.37
N GLY A 112 -6.03 -2.60 21.08
CA GLY A 112 -6.48 -1.65 22.10
C GLY A 112 -5.33 -1.01 22.90
N ARG A 113 -4.07 -1.29 22.56
CA ARG A 113 -2.88 -0.75 23.25
C ARG A 113 -2.01 -0.03 22.23
N PRO A 114 -1.74 1.28 22.39
CA PRO A 114 -0.88 2.02 21.48
C PRO A 114 0.58 1.58 21.66
N TYR A 115 1.20 1.10 20.59
CA TYR A 115 2.63 0.76 20.59
C TYR A 115 3.19 0.82 19.17
N LEU A 116 4.32 1.50 18.97
CA LEU A 116 5.00 1.58 17.67
C LEU A 116 6.42 1.02 17.78
N VAL A 117 6.78 0.16 16.83
CA VAL A 117 8.17 -0.12 16.46
C VAL A 117 8.35 0.33 15.01
N HIS A 118 9.25 1.27 14.77
CA HIS A 118 9.54 1.79 13.44
C HIS A 118 11.05 1.79 13.21
N THR A 119 11.48 1.18 12.12
CA THR A 119 12.88 1.10 11.70
C THR A 119 12.97 1.30 10.20
N GLU A 120 13.86 2.18 9.78
CA GLU A 120 14.12 2.50 8.37
C GLU A 120 15.60 2.88 8.18
N PRO A 121 16.11 2.95 6.93
CA PRO A 121 17.50 3.32 6.69
C PRO A 121 17.86 4.69 7.28
N GLU A 122 19.02 4.81 7.91
CA GLU A 122 19.42 6.05 8.63
C GLU A 122 19.69 7.25 7.71
N ASN A 123 20.03 6.98 6.43
CA ASN A 123 20.50 8.01 5.48
C ASN A 123 19.44 8.36 4.43
N ILE A 124 18.18 8.45 4.82
CA ILE A 124 17.10 8.92 3.94
C ILE A 124 17.30 10.42 3.67
N ALA A 125 17.04 10.86 2.44
CA ALA A 125 17.08 12.28 2.12
C ALA A 125 16.06 13.04 2.99
N PRO A 126 16.42 14.18 3.62
CA PRO A 126 15.61 14.80 4.67
C PRO A 126 14.26 15.35 4.20
N MET A 127 14.11 15.57 2.88
CA MET A 127 12.94 16.21 2.29
C MET A 127 12.47 15.47 1.04
N ILE A 128 11.15 15.40 0.86
CA ILE A 128 10.48 15.01 -0.39
C ILE A 128 9.57 16.16 -0.81
N GLY A 129 10.07 17.06 -1.66
CA GLY A 129 9.40 18.33 -1.92
C GLY A 129 9.33 19.16 -0.63
N THR A 130 8.12 19.45 -0.14
CA THR A 130 7.88 20.18 1.12
C THR A 130 7.69 19.27 2.33
N TYR A 131 7.73 17.95 2.15
CA TYR A 131 7.53 16.98 3.22
C TYR A 131 8.87 16.64 3.89
N ASP A 132 8.97 16.93 5.19
CA ASP A 132 10.10 16.49 6.02
C ASP A 132 9.96 14.98 6.31
N THR A 133 10.97 14.20 5.94
CA THR A 133 10.91 12.74 6.08
C THR A 133 10.83 12.27 7.52
N THR A 134 11.27 13.07 8.49
CA THR A 134 11.12 12.77 9.92
C THR A 134 9.65 12.67 10.34
N MET A 135 8.75 13.35 9.62
CA MET A 135 7.30 13.28 9.86
C MET A 135 6.72 11.90 9.61
N THR A 136 7.38 11.03 8.83
CA THR A 136 6.88 9.67 8.56
C THR A 136 6.71 8.89 9.85
N ARG A 137 7.73 8.90 10.71
CA ARG A 137 7.64 8.28 12.03
C ARG A 137 6.59 8.96 12.90
N HIS A 138 6.55 10.28 12.89
CA HIS A 138 5.62 11.07 13.70
C HIS A 138 4.14 10.79 13.33
N ILE A 139 3.83 10.63 12.03
CA ILE A 139 2.51 10.21 11.55
C ILE A 139 2.13 8.86 12.15
N LEU A 140 3.04 7.89 12.12
CA LEU A 140 2.79 6.55 12.65
C LEU A 140 2.59 6.58 14.16
N GLU A 141 3.37 7.38 14.90
CA GLU A 141 3.22 7.57 16.34
C GLU A 141 1.85 8.17 16.68
N SER A 142 1.46 9.25 16.00
CA SER A 142 0.17 9.93 16.19
C SER A 142 -1.02 9.05 15.81
N PHE A 143 -0.95 8.37 14.66
CA PHE A 143 -1.97 7.42 14.22
C PHE A 143 -2.16 6.31 15.25
N VAL A 144 -1.07 5.66 15.68
CA VAL A 144 -1.10 4.57 16.67
C VAL A 144 -1.67 5.03 18.00
N ALA A 145 -1.28 6.22 18.46
CA ALA A 145 -1.75 6.81 19.71
C ALA A 145 -3.28 6.96 19.71
N GLN A 146 -3.89 7.38 18.60
CA GLN A 146 -5.34 7.56 18.54
C GLN A 146 -6.09 6.29 18.13
N ALA A 147 -5.53 5.48 17.23
CA ALA A 147 -6.10 4.20 16.79
C ALA A 147 -6.12 3.14 17.91
N GLN A 148 -5.24 3.26 18.90
CA GLN A 148 -5.08 2.30 20.00
C GLN A 148 -4.78 0.89 19.48
N ILE A 149 -3.69 0.78 18.72
CA ILE A 149 -3.21 -0.46 18.09
C ILE A 149 -1.71 -0.65 18.33
N ALA A 150 -1.23 -1.88 18.20
CA ALA A 150 0.21 -2.13 18.13
C ALA A 150 0.62 -2.25 16.66
N LEU A 151 1.64 -1.49 16.26
CA LEU A 151 2.12 -1.39 14.89
C LEU A 151 3.64 -1.59 14.84
N HIS A 152 4.09 -2.46 13.95
CA HIS A 152 5.50 -2.68 13.65
C HIS A 152 5.72 -2.39 12.18
N VAL A 153 6.67 -1.50 11.89
CA VAL A 153 7.08 -1.11 10.54
C VAL A 153 8.59 -1.28 10.43
N HIS A 154 9.01 -2.06 9.44
CA HIS A 154 10.42 -2.34 9.17
C HIS A 154 10.71 -2.15 7.70
N VAL A 155 11.62 -1.23 7.39
CA VAL A 155 12.16 -1.00 6.05
C VAL A 155 13.61 -1.49 6.04
N PRO A 156 13.88 -2.73 5.63
CA PRO A 156 15.24 -3.28 5.67
C PRO A 156 16.20 -2.58 4.70
N TYR A 157 15.70 -2.04 3.60
CA TYR A 157 16.50 -1.37 2.59
C TYR A 157 15.64 -0.46 1.69
N GLY A 158 16.32 0.50 1.07
CA GLY A 158 15.79 1.45 0.11
C GLY A 158 16.81 2.56 -0.11
N ARG A 159 16.67 3.33 -1.19
CA ARG A 159 17.58 4.44 -1.49
C ARG A 159 16.84 5.75 -1.71
N ASN A 160 15.75 5.70 -2.47
CA ASN A 160 14.95 6.88 -2.76
C ASN A 160 13.98 7.14 -1.60
N ALA A 161 14.02 8.34 -1.01
CA ALA A 161 13.16 8.73 0.10
C ALA A 161 11.67 8.58 -0.22
N HIS A 162 11.26 8.95 -1.45
CA HIS A 162 9.89 8.75 -1.93
C HIS A 162 9.51 7.27 -1.88
N HIS A 163 10.36 6.39 -2.43
CA HIS A 163 10.09 4.96 -2.51
C HIS A 163 9.99 4.33 -1.11
N ILE A 164 10.86 4.75 -0.19
CA ILE A 164 10.87 4.30 1.21
C ILE A 164 9.59 4.71 1.94
N VAL A 165 9.14 5.96 1.81
CA VAL A 165 7.91 6.39 2.50
C VAL A 165 6.67 5.77 1.85
N GLU A 166 6.59 5.77 0.52
CA GLU A 166 5.43 5.23 -0.18
C GLU A 166 5.25 3.72 0.05
N CYS A 167 6.33 2.93 0.08
CA CYS A 167 6.21 1.50 0.33
C CYS A 167 5.70 1.21 1.76
N GLN A 168 6.07 2.04 2.75
CA GLN A 168 5.54 1.95 4.11
C GLN A 168 4.02 2.16 4.15
N PHE A 169 3.51 3.22 3.50
CA PHE A 169 2.08 3.49 3.44
C PHE A 169 1.30 2.39 2.72
N LYS A 170 1.83 1.87 1.61
CA LYS A 170 1.20 0.74 0.90
C LYS A 170 1.14 -0.52 1.75
N ALA A 171 2.23 -0.85 2.45
CA ALA A 171 2.28 -2.00 3.35
C ALA A 171 1.34 -1.82 4.55
N LEU A 172 1.28 -0.62 5.13
CA LEU A 172 0.37 -0.26 6.22
C LEU A 172 -1.09 -0.43 5.79
N ALA A 173 -1.46 0.11 4.63
CA ALA A 173 -2.81 0.02 4.07
C ALA A 173 -3.30 -1.43 3.98
N ARG A 174 -2.46 -2.30 3.40
CA ARG A 174 -2.77 -3.73 3.24
C ARG A 174 -2.84 -4.45 4.58
N ALA A 175 -1.90 -4.17 5.49
CA ALA A 175 -1.90 -4.80 6.81
C ALA A 175 -3.13 -4.41 7.65
N LEU A 176 -3.54 -3.12 7.63
CA LEU A 176 -4.74 -2.65 8.30
C LEU A 176 -6.01 -3.28 7.70
N ARG A 177 -6.09 -3.35 6.36
CA ARG A 177 -7.20 -4.02 5.68
C ARG A 177 -7.35 -5.45 6.17
N TYR A 178 -6.28 -6.22 6.06
CA TYR A 178 -6.25 -7.61 6.52
C TYR A 178 -6.66 -7.77 7.98
N ALA A 179 -6.14 -6.94 8.88
CA ALA A 179 -6.48 -7.01 10.29
C ALA A 179 -7.94 -6.66 10.60
N SER A 180 -8.51 -5.74 9.81
CA SER A 180 -9.89 -5.26 9.97
C SER A 180 -10.92 -6.05 9.18
N GLU A 181 -10.53 -6.94 8.26
CA GLU A 181 -11.47 -7.80 7.55
C GLU A 181 -12.23 -8.72 8.53
N ARG A 182 -13.49 -9.01 8.19
CA ARG A 182 -14.33 -9.92 8.99
C ARG A 182 -13.77 -11.34 8.89
N ASP A 183 -13.64 -11.99 10.04
CA ASP A 183 -13.28 -13.39 10.11
C ASP A 183 -14.55 -14.25 9.88
N PRO A 184 -14.57 -15.17 8.88
CA PRO A 184 -15.71 -16.05 8.64
C PRO A 184 -15.92 -17.10 9.74
N ALA A 185 -15.01 -17.23 10.71
CA ALA A 185 -15.15 -18.18 11.82
C ALA A 185 -16.36 -17.84 12.74
N PRO A 186 -16.99 -18.83 13.38
CA PRO A 186 -18.15 -18.60 14.25
C PRO A 186 -17.83 -17.66 15.43
N PRO A 187 -18.77 -16.77 15.84
CA PRO A 187 -18.58 -15.91 17.01
C PRO A 187 -18.21 -16.73 18.27
N GLY A 188 -17.10 -16.38 18.90
CA GLY A 188 -16.58 -17.09 20.09
C GLY A 188 -15.49 -18.12 19.82
N SER A 189 -15.15 -18.39 18.55
CA SER A 189 -13.89 -19.09 18.25
C SER A 189 -12.70 -18.19 18.61
N SER A 190 -11.64 -18.79 19.19
CA SER A 190 -10.36 -18.10 19.37
C SER A 190 -9.91 -17.51 18.02
N PRO A 191 -9.38 -16.26 17.99
CA PRO A 191 -8.89 -15.66 16.75
C PRO A 191 -7.93 -16.63 16.05
N PRO A 192 -7.99 -16.75 14.72
CA PRO A 192 -7.26 -17.76 13.99
C PRO A 192 -5.77 -17.57 14.25
N ARG A 193 -5.06 -18.66 14.55
CA ARG A 193 -3.60 -18.63 14.83
C ARG A 193 -2.78 -18.18 13.62
N ARG A 194 -3.39 -18.10 12.44
CA ARG A 194 -2.85 -17.51 11.21
C ARG A 194 -3.72 -16.31 10.85
N GLY A 195 -3.09 -15.15 10.63
CA GLY A 195 -3.75 -14.01 10.00
C GLY A 195 -4.30 -14.36 8.61
N PRO A 196 -5.05 -13.46 7.97
CA PRO A 196 -5.57 -13.68 6.63
C PRO A 196 -4.42 -14.03 5.70
N LEU A 197 -4.70 -15.00 4.82
CA LEU A 197 -3.75 -15.69 3.96
C LEU A 197 -2.62 -14.77 3.49
N THR A 198 -1.42 -14.99 4.02
CA THR A 198 -0.20 -14.48 3.42
C THR A 198 -0.23 -14.94 1.97
N VAL A 199 -0.32 -14.00 1.02
CA VAL A 199 0.06 -14.30 -0.36
C VAL A 199 1.57 -14.58 -0.30
N SER A 200 1.92 -15.82 0.02
CA SER A 200 3.24 -16.30 -0.33
C SER A 200 3.27 -16.18 -1.85
N VAL A 201 4.17 -15.34 -2.35
CA VAL A 201 4.59 -15.46 -3.73
C VAL A 201 5.03 -16.92 -3.83
N ALA A 202 4.21 -17.75 -4.47
CA ALA A 202 4.57 -19.13 -4.72
C ALA A 202 5.93 -19.03 -5.40
N ARG A 203 6.98 -19.55 -4.75
CA ARG A 203 8.23 -19.84 -5.45
C ARG A 203 7.78 -20.59 -6.69
N ALA A 204 7.97 -19.98 -7.87
CA ALA A 204 7.84 -20.72 -9.11
C ALA A 204 8.62 -22.00 -8.89
N ALA A 205 7.93 -23.14 -8.92
CA ALA A 205 8.57 -24.44 -8.81
C ALA A 205 9.73 -24.40 -9.81
N ALA A 206 10.95 -24.67 -9.34
CA ALA A 206 12.13 -24.68 -10.19
C ALA A 206 11.77 -25.52 -11.42
N GLY A 207 11.71 -24.86 -12.59
CA GLY A 207 11.51 -25.54 -13.85
C GLY A 207 12.58 -26.62 -14.00
N PRO A 208 12.32 -27.67 -14.81
CA PRO A 208 13.27 -28.76 -14.97
C PRO A 208 14.63 -28.17 -15.34
N GLN A 209 15.67 -28.58 -14.60
CA GLN A 209 17.04 -28.21 -14.90
C GLN A 209 17.31 -28.51 -16.37
N THR A 210 17.41 -27.48 -17.20
CA THR A 210 17.95 -27.60 -18.55
C THR A 210 19.39 -28.05 -18.39
N THR A 211 19.64 -29.31 -18.68
CA THR A 211 20.99 -29.83 -18.88
C THR A 211 21.57 -29.08 -20.07
N LEU A 212 22.60 -28.27 -19.82
CA LEU A 212 23.36 -27.61 -20.87
C LEU A 212 23.94 -28.68 -21.81
N ASP A 213 23.72 -28.49 -23.11
CA ASP A 213 24.31 -29.30 -24.16
C ASP A 213 25.85 -29.33 -23.98
N PRO A 214 26.49 -30.51 -23.86
CA PRO A 214 27.92 -30.62 -23.60
C PRO A 214 28.81 -29.99 -24.68
N ARG A 215 28.25 -29.60 -25.83
CA ARG A 215 28.96 -28.91 -26.92
C ARG A 215 29.24 -27.43 -26.65
N PHE A 216 28.68 -26.82 -25.60
CA PHE A 216 28.91 -25.41 -25.25
C PHE A 216 29.85 -25.19 -24.05
N ARG A 217 30.59 -26.20 -23.61
CA ARG A 217 31.72 -25.97 -22.69
C ARG A 217 32.86 -25.28 -23.43
N ARG A 218 32.95 -23.95 -23.30
CA ARG A 218 34.22 -23.25 -23.51
C ARG A 218 35.13 -23.50 -22.31
N ALA A 219 36.38 -23.84 -22.59
CA ALA A 219 37.44 -23.99 -21.61
C ALA A 219 37.86 -22.61 -21.07
N GLY A 220 37.92 -22.48 -19.75
CA GLY A 220 38.74 -21.50 -19.03
C GLY A 220 38.26 -20.05 -19.07
N GLY A 221 37.87 -19.53 -17.91
CA GLY A 221 37.73 -18.09 -17.66
C GLY A 221 36.52 -17.77 -16.79
N GLU A 222 36.77 -17.31 -15.56
CA GLU A 222 35.76 -16.71 -14.69
C GLU A 222 35.13 -15.50 -15.38
N ALA A 223 33.80 -15.49 -15.50
CA ALA A 223 33.05 -14.30 -15.91
C ALA A 223 31.68 -14.28 -15.21
N ASN A 224 31.44 -13.17 -14.52
CA ASN A 224 30.14 -12.74 -14.00
C ASN A 224 29.08 -12.76 -15.11
N GLU A 225 28.03 -13.55 -14.97
CA GLU A 225 26.86 -13.49 -15.85
C GLU A 225 25.89 -12.40 -15.40
N VAL A 226 25.84 -11.31 -16.18
CA VAL A 226 24.63 -10.49 -16.33
C VAL A 226 23.96 -10.97 -17.62
N ALA A 227 22.89 -11.76 -17.50
CA ALA A 227 22.09 -12.17 -18.64
C ALA A 227 20.96 -11.16 -18.87
N VAL A 228 21.11 -10.32 -19.91
CA VAL A 228 20.01 -9.56 -20.51
C VAL A 228 19.30 -10.49 -21.49
N SER A 229 18.05 -10.86 -21.21
CA SER A 229 17.22 -11.60 -22.17
C SER A 229 16.36 -10.64 -23.00
N VAL A 230 16.61 -10.56 -24.30
CA VAL A 230 15.68 -9.99 -25.28
C VAL A 230 14.78 -11.13 -25.75
N ALA A 231 13.53 -11.16 -25.31
CA ALA A 231 12.55 -12.12 -25.80
C ALA A 231 11.96 -11.63 -27.13
N ARG A 232 12.21 -12.37 -28.22
CA ARG A 232 11.42 -12.30 -29.46
C ARG A 232 10.05 -12.93 -29.22
N ALA A 233 8.98 -12.18 -29.46
CA ALA A 233 7.61 -12.69 -29.45
C ALA A 233 7.41 -13.73 -30.56
N ALA A 234 7.03 -14.95 -30.18
CA ALA A 234 6.56 -16.00 -31.09
C ALA A 234 5.02 -16.06 -31.05
N ALA A 235 4.45 -16.33 -32.21
CA ALA A 235 3.04 -16.26 -32.57
C ALA A 235 2.07 -16.95 -31.59
N GLY A 236 0.97 -16.26 -31.29
CA GLY A 236 -0.16 -16.79 -30.53
C GLY A 236 -1.01 -17.80 -31.32
N PRO A 237 -1.85 -18.61 -30.63
CA PRO A 237 -2.67 -19.63 -31.25
C PRO A 237 -3.88 -19.06 -31.99
N GLN A 238 -4.16 -19.64 -33.16
CA GLN A 238 -5.32 -19.36 -34.00
C GLN A 238 -6.62 -19.63 -33.23
N THR A 239 -7.48 -18.62 -33.12
CA THR A 239 -8.91 -18.80 -32.82
C THR A 239 -9.72 -18.56 -34.08
N THR A 240 -10.63 -19.49 -34.32
CA THR A 240 -11.52 -19.64 -35.47
C THR A 240 -12.58 -18.53 -35.51
N LEU A 241 -12.78 -17.95 -36.69
CA LEU A 241 -13.78 -16.91 -36.97
C LEU A 241 -15.21 -17.48 -37.00
N ASP A 242 -16.15 -16.76 -36.38
CA ASP A 242 -17.61 -16.97 -36.43
C ASP A 242 -18.13 -16.72 -37.86
N PRO A 243 -18.94 -17.63 -38.46
CA PRO A 243 -19.39 -17.51 -39.84
C PRO A 243 -20.53 -16.51 -40.08
N ARG A 244 -20.91 -15.66 -39.11
CA ARG A 244 -22.08 -14.76 -39.24
C ARG A 244 -21.85 -13.37 -39.83
N PHE A 245 -20.65 -13.04 -40.32
CA PHE A 245 -20.43 -11.79 -41.06
C PHE A 245 -20.05 -12.06 -42.52
N ARG A 246 -21.08 -12.14 -43.38
CA ARG A 246 -20.93 -11.98 -44.84
C ARG A 246 -21.88 -10.89 -45.33
N ARG A 247 -21.30 -9.95 -46.08
CA ARG A 247 -21.85 -8.97 -47.05
C ARG A 247 -22.44 -7.65 -46.53
N ALA A 248 -21.70 -6.57 -46.77
CA ALA A 248 -21.85 -5.60 -47.86
C ALA A 248 -20.52 -4.80 -47.90
N GLY A 249 -19.79 -4.56 -49.00
CA GLY A 249 -20.19 -4.20 -50.36
C GLY A 249 -20.16 -2.68 -50.48
N GLY A 250 -19.04 -2.07 -50.93
CA GLY A 250 -19.00 -0.64 -51.27
C GLY A 250 -17.62 0.03 -51.22
N GLU A 251 -16.91 -0.07 -52.33
CA GLU A 251 -16.03 0.91 -53.00
C GLU A 251 -14.91 1.69 -52.27
N ALA A 252 -13.75 1.61 -52.92
CA ALA A 252 -12.52 2.33 -52.69
C ALA A 252 -12.63 3.82 -53.06
N ASN A 253 -11.84 4.66 -52.40
CA ASN A 253 -11.20 5.76 -53.11
C ASN A 253 -9.83 6.09 -52.51
N GLU A 254 -8.82 6.06 -53.38
CA GLU A 254 -7.49 6.63 -53.20
C GLU A 254 -7.60 8.16 -53.14
N VAL A 255 -6.84 8.81 -52.25
CA VAL A 255 -6.19 10.09 -52.58
C VAL A 255 -4.84 10.15 -51.86
N ALA A 256 -3.78 10.25 -52.64
CA ALA A 256 -2.45 10.64 -52.21
C ALA A 256 -2.30 12.17 -52.24
N ALA A 257 -1.70 12.74 -51.19
CA ALA A 257 -0.79 13.89 -51.20
C ALA A 257 -0.24 14.08 -49.77
#